data_AF-A0A919LM43-F1
#
_entry.id   AF-A0A919LM43-F1
#
_cell.length_a   1.000
_cell.length_b   1.000
_cell.length_c   1.000
_cell.angle_alpha   90.00
_cell.angle_beta   90.00
_cell.angle_gamma   90.00
#
_symmetry.space_group_name_H-M   'P 1'
#
loop_
_entity.id
_entity.type
_entity.pdbx_description
1 polymer ?
#
loop_
_entity_poly.entity_id
_entity_poly.type
_entity_poly.pdbx_seq_one_letter_code
_entity_poly.pdbx_strand_id
1 'polypeptide(L)'
;MNCCSAGEQAGQINIGLGASVARSLMPSVICRFHQQHPQVKVRIMEGQLLAMINELRQGELDFTINTYYPGPYDHEFSFEKLFEKPFAVFARAGHPAAQATSLGS
;
A
#
# COMPACT_ATOMS: atom_id res chain seq x y z
N MET A 1 6.54 12.44 29.99
CA MET A 1 7.90 12.97 29.76
C MET A 1 8.88 11.84 29.98
N ASN A 2 9.44 11.29 28.89
CA ASN A 2 10.71 10.56 28.84
C ASN A 2 11.04 10.47 27.34
N CYS A 3 11.89 11.36 26.84
CA CYS A 3 13.36 11.35 26.90
C CYS A 3 13.85 10.90 25.52
N CYS A 4 14.21 11.87 24.69
CA CYS A 4 14.85 11.65 23.40
C CYS A 4 16.18 10.94 23.63
N SER A 5 16.32 9.69 23.18
CA SER A 5 17.62 9.05 22.99
C SER A 5 18.02 9.14 21.52
N ALA A 6 19.22 9.64 21.32
CA ALA A 6 19.85 9.78 20.02
C ALA A 6 20.10 8.41 19.35
N GLY A 7 19.72 8.29 18.08
CA GLY A 7 20.64 7.81 17.06
C GLY A 7 20.99 6.33 17.01
N GLU A 8 20.02 5.42 17.16
CA GLU A 8 20.17 4.05 16.69
C GLU A 8 19.11 3.82 15.60
N GLN A 9 19.53 3.54 14.36
CA GLN A 9 18.59 3.25 13.26
C GLN A 9 17.92 1.87 13.43
N ALA A 10 17.79 1.36 14.65
CA ALA A 10 17.04 0.18 15.01
C ALA A 10 15.56 0.55 15.22
N GLY A 11 14.89 0.95 14.15
CA GLY A 11 13.44 1.21 14.12
C GLY A 11 12.68 0.03 13.52
N GLN A 12 11.39 -0.09 13.82
CA GLN A 12 10.48 -0.95 13.08
C GLN A 12 9.44 -0.07 12.37
N ILE A 13 9.12 -0.41 11.13
CA ILE A 13 8.04 0.21 10.35
C ILE A 13 7.03 -0.88 9.98
N ASN A 14 5.77 -0.65 10.34
CA ASN A 14 4.62 -1.51 10.07
C ASN A 14 3.80 -0.93 8.91
N ILE A 15 3.80 -1.62 7.77
CA ILE A 15 3.18 -1.14 6.53
C ILE A 15 2.03 -2.05 6.10
N GLY A 16 0.86 -1.46 5.89
CA GLY A 16 -0.27 -2.13 5.27
C GLY A 16 -0.27 -1.98 3.74
N LEU A 17 -0.41 -3.06 2.98
CA LEU A 17 -0.39 -3.02 1.52
C LEU A 17 -1.61 -3.68 0.88
N GLY A 18 -2.13 -3.03 -0.16
CA GLY A 18 -3.01 -3.67 -1.11
C GLY A 18 -2.27 -4.72 -1.94
N ALA A 19 -2.95 -5.81 -2.27
CA ALA A 19 -2.38 -6.98 -2.92
C ALA A 19 -1.57 -6.69 -4.21
N SER A 20 -2.03 -5.72 -5.01
CA SER A 20 -1.29 -5.31 -6.21
C SER A 20 0.05 -4.68 -5.86
N VAL A 21 0.08 -3.78 -4.88
CA VAL A 21 1.27 -3.02 -4.50
C VAL A 21 2.30 -3.93 -3.86
N ALA A 22 1.84 -4.83 -3.00
CA ALA A 22 2.67 -5.86 -2.37
C ALA A 22 3.45 -6.69 -3.40
N ARG A 23 2.85 -7.01 -4.54
CA ARG A 23 3.48 -7.85 -5.58
C ARG A 23 4.28 -7.08 -6.61
N SER A 24 3.83 -5.88 -7.01
CA SER A 24 4.46 -5.16 -8.13
C SER A 24 5.51 -4.15 -7.68
N LEU A 25 5.27 -3.43 -6.59
CA LEU A 25 6.09 -2.30 -6.17
C LEU A 25 6.97 -2.64 -4.98
N MET A 26 6.42 -3.34 -3.99
CA MET A 26 7.09 -3.49 -2.70
C MET A 26 8.44 -4.22 -2.74
N PRO A 27 8.67 -5.26 -3.56
CA PRO A 27 9.97 -5.93 -3.59
C PRO A 27 11.14 -4.99 -3.93
N SER A 28 10.95 -4.08 -4.90
CA SER A 28 12.01 -3.15 -5.30
C SER A 28 12.23 -2.04 -4.25
N VAL A 29 11.14 -1.57 -3.64
CA VAL A 29 11.18 -0.55 -2.57
C VAL A 29 11.91 -1.08 -1.34
N ILE A 30 11.58 -2.29 -0.86
CA ILE A 30 12.23 -2.87 0.33
C ILE A 30 13.71 -3.09 0.08
N CYS A 31 14.09 -3.58 -1.10
CA CYS A 31 15.50 -3.79 -1.44
C CYS A 31 16.28 -2.47 -1.34
N ARG A 32 15.77 -1.40 -1.97
CA ARG A 32 16.39 -0.07 -1.91
C ARG A 32 16.39 0.52 -0.51
N PHE A 33 15.28 0.39 0.22
CA PHE A 33 15.13 0.91 1.57
C PHE A 33 16.11 0.22 2.54
N HIS A 34 16.22 -1.11 2.46
CA HIS A 34 17.11 -1.87 3.33
C HIS A 34 18.60 -1.59 3.02
N GLN A 35 18.96 -1.28 1.78
CA GLN A 35 20.31 -0.82 1.44
C GLN A 35 20.66 0.52 2.14
N GLN A 36 19.69 1.41 2.30
CA GLN A 36 19.88 2.72 2.92
C GLN A 36 19.73 2.67 4.45
N HIS A 37 18.91 1.74 4.95
CA HIS A 37 18.54 1.59 6.36
C HIS A 37 18.60 0.12 6.80
N PRO A 38 19.79 -0.49 6.86
CA PRO A 38 19.94 -1.93 7.11
C PRO A 38 19.49 -2.38 8.51
N GLN A 39 19.44 -1.44 9.46
CA GLN A 39 19.02 -1.71 10.84
C GLN A 39 17.49 -1.60 11.04
N VAL A 40 16.77 -1.04 10.06
CA VAL A 40 15.31 -0.85 10.17
C VAL A 40 14.59 -2.14 9.75
N LYS A 41 13.72 -2.64 10.63
CA LYS A 41 12.85 -3.78 10.34
C LYS A 41 11.57 -3.30 9.66
N VAL A 42 11.20 -3.94 8.56
CA VAL A 42 9.93 -3.66 7.87
C VAL A 42 8.99 -4.84 8.06
N ARG A 43 7.85 -4.60 8.72
CA ARG A 43 6.75 -5.56 8.83
C ARG A 43 5.68 -5.19 7.81
N ILE A 44 5.19 -6.18 7.08
CA ILE A 44 4.20 -5.99 6.02
C ILE A 44 2.95 -6.77 6.37
N MET A 45 1.80 -6.11 6.24
CA MET A 45 0.48 -6.73 6.29
C MET A 45 -0.20 -6.55 4.93
N GLU A 46 -0.66 -7.62 4.31
CA GLU A 46 -1.44 -7.55 3.06
C GLU A 46 -2.94 -7.56 3.38
N GLY A 47 -3.71 -6.69 2.72
CA GLY A 47 -5.15 -6.61 2.95
C GLY A 47 -5.81 -5.42 2.29
N GLN A 48 -7.14 -5.35 2.41
CA GLN A 48 -7.93 -4.22 1.92
C GLN A 48 -7.87 -3.04 2.89
N LEU A 49 -8.06 -1.83 2.38
CA LEU A 49 -8.06 -0.59 3.18
C LEU A 49 -8.94 -0.69 4.43
N LEU A 50 -10.17 -1.20 4.30
CA LEU A 50 -11.12 -1.31 5.43
C LEU A 50 -10.60 -2.17 6.58
N ALA A 51 -9.84 -3.22 6.28
CA ALA A 51 -9.24 -4.08 7.31
C ALA A 51 -8.07 -3.40 8.04
N MET A 52 -7.48 -2.36 7.43
CA MET A 52 -6.31 -1.65 7.96
C MET A 52 -6.69 -0.40 8.76
N ILE A 53 -7.91 0.13 8.59
CA ILE A 53 -8.37 1.32 9.33
C ILE A 53 -8.22 1.14 10.84
N ASN A 54 -8.65 -0.01 11.39
CA ASN A 54 -8.56 -0.23 12.84
C ASN A 54 -7.12 -0.36 13.32
N GLU A 55 -6.26 -1.02 12.54
CA GLU A 55 -4.83 -1.15 12.86
C GLU A 55 -4.13 0.22 12.83
N LEU A 56 -4.48 1.09 11.89
CA LEU A 56 -4.00 2.48 11.86
C LEU A 56 -4.45 3.27 13.08
N ARG A 57 -5.72 3.15 13.50
CA ARG A 57 -6.23 3.80 14.72
C ARG A 57 -5.50 3.37 15.98
N GLN A 58 -5.12 2.09 16.04
CA GLN A 58 -4.43 1.52 17.20
C GLN A 58 -2.93 1.78 17.18
N GLY A 59 -2.37 2.29 16.08
CA GLY A 59 -0.94 2.49 15.89
C GLY A 59 -0.18 1.20 15.59
N GLU A 60 -0.88 0.11 15.26
CA GLU A 60 -0.29 -1.17 14.85
C GLU A 60 0.25 -1.12 13.41
N LEU A 61 -0.33 -0.25 12.58
CA LEU A 61 0.22 0.16 11.29
C LEU A 61 0.62 1.63 11.34
N ASP A 62 1.80 1.94 10.79
CA ASP A 62 2.26 3.32 10.65
C ASP A 62 1.58 4.01 9.46
N PHE A 63 1.40 3.27 8.36
CA PHE A 63 0.68 3.74 7.18
C PHE A 63 0.22 2.58 6.30
N THR A 64 -0.64 2.89 5.32
CA THR A 64 -1.05 1.94 4.29
C THR A 64 -0.95 2.50 2.88
N ILE A 65 -0.56 1.64 1.94
CA ILE A 65 -0.64 1.90 0.51
C ILE A 65 -1.73 1.02 -0.09
N ASN A 66 -2.88 1.62 -0.38
CA ASN A 66 -4.06 0.93 -0.85
C ASN A 66 -4.83 1.75 -1.89
N THR A 67 -5.79 1.10 -2.56
CA THR A 67 -6.74 1.82 -3.41
C THR A 67 -7.66 2.67 -2.53
N TYR A 68 -7.65 3.97 -2.78
CA TYR A 68 -8.46 4.94 -2.07
C TYR A 68 -9.79 5.17 -2.78
N TYR A 69 -10.84 5.29 -1.98
CA TYR A 69 -12.16 5.75 -2.40
C TYR A 69 -12.58 6.84 -1.40
N PRO A 70 -12.95 8.05 -1.87
CA PRO A 70 -13.47 9.10 -0.99
C PRO A 70 -14.60 8.57 -0.12
N GLY A 71 -14.56 8.87 1.18
CA GLY A 71 -15.47 8.21 2.11
C GLY A 71 -15.41 8.71 3.53
N PRO A 72 -15.90 7.89 4.48
CA PRO A 72 -16.06 8.32 5.87
C PRO A 72 -14.73 8.47 6.62
N TYR A 73 -13.58 8.15 6.03
CA TYR A 73 -12.28 8.17 6.71
C TYR A 73 -11.47 9.44 6.43
N ASP A 74 -11.95 10.28 5.52
CA ASP A 74 -11.27 11.48 5.00
C ASP A 74 -11.03 12.56 6.08
N HIS A 75 -11.77 12.49 7.20
CA HIS A 75 -11.62 13.41 8.33
C HIS A 75 -10.67 12.90 9.42
N GLU A 76 -10.29 11.63 9.36
CA GLU A 76 -9.47 10.96 10.38
C GLU A 76 -8.05 10.67 9.89
N PHE A 77 -7.90 10.38 8.60
CA PHE A 77 -6.61 10.06 8.01
C PHE A 77 -6.24 11.04 6.91
N SER A 78 -4.92 11.26 6.77
CA SER A 78 -4.35 11.96 5.63
C SER A 78 -4.15 10.98 4.47
N PHE A 79 -4.43 11.46 3.26
CA PHE A 79 -4.29 10.66 2.05
C PHE A 79 -3.34 11.34 1.06
N GLU A 80 -2.41 10.57 0.52
CA GLU A 80 -1.48 11.01 -0.52
C GLU A 80 -1.60 10.10 -1.74
N LYS A 81 -1.80 10.70 -2.92
CA LYS A 81 -1.85 9.98 -4.18
C LYS A 81 -0.43 9.63 -4.64
N LEU A 82 -0.08 8.35 -4.61
CA LEU A 82 1.25 7.88 -5.05
C LEU A 82 1.34 7.62 -6.56
N PHE A 83 0.32 7.00 -7.14
CA PHE A 83 0.25 6.70 -8.58
C PHE A 83 -1.18 6.33 -8.98
N GLU A 84 -1.45 6.37 -10.29
CA GLU A 84 -2.66 5.78 -10.87
C GLU A 84 -2.34 4.40 -11.42
N LYS A 85 -3.25 3.45 -11.22
CA LYS A 85 -3.15 2.12 -11.81
C LYS A 85 -4.17 1.99 -12.94
N PRO A 86 -3.75 1.80 -14.20
CA PRO A 86 -4.70 1.60 -15.28
C PRO A 86 -5.43 0.26 -15.09
N PHE A 87 -6.75 0.30 -15.27
CA PHE A 87 -7.55 -0.92 -15.38
C PHE A 87 -7.44 -1.46 -16.80
N ALA A 88 -7.31 -2.78 -16.92
CA ALA A 88 -7.28 -3.48 -18.20
C ALA A 88 -8.28 -4.63 -18.18
N VAL A 89 -8.86 -4.91 -19.34
CA VAL A 89 -9.75 -6.04 -19.55
C VAL A 89 -8.92 -7.21 -20.04
N PHE A 90 -9.02 -8.36 -19.37
CA PHE A 90 -8.34 -9.58 -19.76
C PHE A 90 -9.38 -10.58 -20.26
N ALA A 91 -9.11 -11.19 -21.42
CA ALA A 91 -9.95 -12.21 -22.01
C ALA A 91 -9.09 -13.35 -22.55
N ARG A 92 -9.69 -14.54 -22.71
CA ARG A 92 -9.03 -15.67 -23.35
C ARG A 92 -8.69 -15.36 -24.81
N ALA A 93 -7.70 -16.07 -25.36
CA ALA A 93 -7.45 -16.06 -26.79
C ALA A 93 -8.72 -16.45 -27.57
N GLY A 94 -9.01 -15.71 -28.65
CA GLY A 94 -10.20 -15.91 -29.49
C GLY A 94 -11.53 -15.57 -28.81
N HIS A 95 -11.54 -14.70 -27.79
CA HIS A 95 -12.78 -14.22 -27.18
C HIS A 95 -13.62 -13.45 -28.22
N PRO A 96 -14.96 -13.63 -28.29
CA PRO A 96 -15.80 -12.95 -29.28
C PRO A 96 -15.67 -11.41 -29.24
N ALA A 97 -15.42 -10.86 -28.05
CA ALA A 97 -15.20 -9.43 -27.84
C ALA A 97 -13.71 -9.03 -27.82
N ALA A 98 -12.79 -9.83 -28.39
CA ALA A 98 -11.36 -9.52 -28.37
C ALA A 98 -11.01 -8.21 -29.12
N GLN A 99 -11.87 -7.77 -30.05
CA GLN A 99 -11.74 -6.50 -30.78
C GLN A 99 -12.67 -5.41 -30.24
N ALA A 100 -13.34 -5.64 -29.10
CA ALA A 100 -14.20 -4.63 -28.51
C ALA A 100 -13.34 -3.49 -27.92
N THR A 101 -13.71 -2.26 -28.25
CA THR A 101 -13.01 -1.04 -27.79
C THR A 101 -13.76 -0.30 -26.67
N SER A 102 -14.94 -0.79 -26.31
CA SER A 102 -15.75 -0.27 -25.21
C SER A 102 -16.31 -1.42 -24.36
N LEU A 103 -16.43 -1.16 -23.06
CA LEU A 103 -17.31 -1.92 -22.19
C LEU A 103 -18.70 -1.32 -22.37
N GLY A 104 -19.69 -2.14 -22.72
CA GLY A 104 -21.02 -1.67 -23.16
C GLY A 104 -21.62 -0.57 -22.26
N SER A 105 -22.29 0.38 -22.91
CA SER A 105 -23.08 1.47 -22.30
C SER A 105 -24.37 0.98 -21.69
#